data_AF-A0A4P7GVS6-F1
#
_entry.id   AF-A0A4P7GVS6-F1
#
_cell.length_a   1.000
_cell.length_b   1.000
_cell.length_c   1.000
_cell.angle_alpha   90.00
_cell.angle_beta   90.00
_cell.angle_gamma   90.00
#
_symmetry.space_group_name_H-M   'P 1'
#
loop_
_entity.id
_entity.type
_entity.pdbx_description
1 polymer ?
#
loop_
_entity_poly.entity_id
_entity_poly.type
_entity_poly.pdbx_seq_one_letter_code
_entity_poly.pdbx_strand_id
1 'polypeptide(L)'
;MVPPSPPTRRPAPTGSRHLPARRLTRLTLILLLGVLLGGTAYWTWAASHRTPAAARTAEGPRPSPAEGQAGSSGTEDAGDPVARRPAAGGPHPATEAHHQPPASLSAGAFPPDEPAPGRAAPAFDLLIRGGVVVDGTGRPAYRADVAVRGDRIVAVGRLPAGRARRVLDATGLVVAPGFINAHSHTYEYLDVAPGGDADLLQGMTTVVGGVDGRAPTPLGPFLDRLERRRLGTNHALFAGHGSIRAAVMGTAARAPTAAELRAMARILERAMQHGALGLSTGLEYVPGRYARTEELVALARVVAPFGGIYSTHLRSEGDAVAAAVDEALAVGREAGVAVNVSHFKVVGRSNWALQGPLIARIRRAREQGIQVVADVYPYPSPDYASALPLATAWDRYPPSDLLIRRTRVRGVEGLSLAQLAQARGMEGRAAARWLLRQDPATRVTALVVSEDNLRQLLRQPFTIIASDGGARPLTTATGDALLHPRVFGAYPRVLARYVREQGVLTLEEAIHKMTGQPAAFFGLRDRGLVRAGMYADLVVFDPATVADRATWSDPALPPEGIRWVVVNGQVAVEDGRRVDGVLAGRVLRGGRDALVGRR
;
A
#
# COMPACT_ATOMS: atom_id res chain seq x y z
N MET A 1 -25.73 -52.42 -44.30
CA MET A 1 -25.28 -53.80 -44.62
C MET A 1 -24.02 -54.12 -43.81
N VAL A 2 -23.50 -55.35 -43.91
CA VAL A 2 -22.69 -56.02 -42.87
C VAL A 2 -21.17 -55.82 -43.08
N PRO A 3 -20.36 -55.61 -42.02
CA PRO A 3 -18.89 -55.63 -42.05
C PRO A 3 -18.32 -57.02 -41.66
N PRO A 4 -16.99 -57.24 -41.80
CA PRO A 4 -16.23 -57.48 -40.57
C PRO A 4 -14.79 -56.90 -40.57
N SER A 5 -14.07 -57.14 -39.47
CA SER A 5 -12.60 -57.10 -39.35
C SER A 5 -12.10 -58.53 -39.04
N PRO A 6 -10.78 -58.84 -38.89
CA PRO A 6 -10.12 -58.67 -37.58
C PRO A 6 -8.57 -58.38 -37.70
N PRO A 7 -7.61 -58.84 -36.85
CA PRO A 7 -6.80 -57.87 -36.08
C PRO A 7 -5.27 -58.15 -35.95
N THR A 8 -4.48 -57.24 -35.32
CA THR A 8 -3.26 -57.64 -34.57
C THR A 8 -2.73 -56.66 -33.51
N ARG A 9 -2.58 -57.18 -32.28
CA ARG A 9 -1.54 -56.98 -31.21
C ARG A 9 -0.92 -55.60 -30.89
N ARG A 10 -0.82 -55.34 -29.57
CA ARG A 10 0.02 -54.30 -28.92
C ARG A 10 1.48 -54.77 -28.71
N PRO A 11 2.45 -53.84 -28.59
CA PRO A 11 3.62 -53.97 -27.70
C PRO A 11 3.36 -53.30 -26.33
N ALA A 12 4.21 -53.56 -25.33
CA ALA A 12 4.14 -52.97 -23.99
C ALA A 12 5.39 -52.13 -23.68
N PRO A 13 5.28 -51.03 -22.89
CA PRO A 13 6.45 -50.32 -22.37
C PRO A 13 7.05 -51.07 -21.16
N THR A 14 8.37 -51.22 -21.16
CA THR A 14 9.14 -51.88 -20.09
C THR A 14 9.89 -50.86 -19.22
N GLY A 15 10.44 -51.32 -18.09
CA GLY A 15 11.60 -50.67 -17.46
C GLY A 15 11.30 -49.52 -16.50
N SER A 16 10.98 -49.84 -15.25
CA SER A 16 11.12 -48.89 -14.15
C SER A 16 12.59 -48.59 -13.85
N ARG A 17 12.92 -47.33 -13.53
CA ARG A 17 14.16 -46.96 -12.83
C ARG A 17 13.84 -45.98 -11.70
N HIS A 18 13.77 -46.50 -10.49
CA HIS A 18 13.79 -45.67 -9.28
C HIS A 18 15.21 -45.18 -9.00
N LEU A 19 15.35 -43.89 -8.69
CA LEU A 19 16.41 -43.38 -7.83
C LEU A 19 15.79 -42.48 -6.73
N PRO A 20 16.42 -42.35 -5.55
CA PRO A 20 15.64 -42.33 -4.30
C PRO A 20 15.33 -40.94 -3.75
N ALA A 21 14.10 -40.76 -3.26
CA ALA A 21 13.75 -39.67 -2.37
C ALA A 21 14.27 -39.94 -0.94
N ARG A 22 15.30 -39.23 -0.49
CA ARG A 22 15.66 -39.04 0.95
C ARG A 22 16.79 -38.01 1.13
N ARG A 23 16.43 -36.74 1.39
CA ARG A 23 17.16 -35.71 2.21
C ARG A 23 16.59 -34.27 2.00
N LEU A 24 15.27 -34.10 2.15
CA LEU A 24 14.66 -32.75 2.08
C LEU A 24 13.40 -32.61 2.97
N THR A 25 13.43 -33.28 4.13
CA THR A 25 12.30 -33.38 5.07
C THR A 25 12.70 -32.99 6.49
N ARG A 26 12.87 -31.68 6.72
CA ARG A 26 12.61 -31.02 8.03
C ARG A 26 12.56 -29.49 7.91
N LEU A 27 13.47 -28.87 7.16
CA LEU A 27 13.56 -27.40 7.06
C LEU A 27 12.37 -26.76 6.32
N THR A 28 12.01 -27.30 5.15
CA THR A 28 10.93 -26.76 4.29
C THR A 28 9.55 -26.80 4.96
N LEU A 29 9.31 -27.78 5.84
CA LEU A 29 8.03 -27.97 6.51
C LEU A 29 7.82 -26.94 7.65
N ILE A 30 8.90 -26.53 8.32
CA ILE A 30 8.87 -25.51 9.39
C ILE A 30 8.58 -24.13 8.80
N LEU A 31 9.18 -23.80 7.67
CA LEU A 31 8.91 -22.54 6.95
C LEU A 31 7.47 -22.44 6.43
N LEU A 32 6.88 -23.54 5.95
CA LEU A 32 5.47 -23.57 5.52
C LEU A 32 4.47 -23.42 6.68
N LEU A 33 4.75 -24.02 7.85
CA LEU A 33 3.90 -23.83 9.04
C LEU A 33 3.91 -22.38 9.55
N GLY A 34 5.08 -21.72 9.54
CA GLY A 34 5.23 -20.34 10.02
C GLY A 34 4.37 -19.33 9.24
N VAL A 35 4.25 -19.49 7.92
CA VAL A 35 3.43 -18.61 7.07
C VAL A 35 1.94 -18.91 7.22
N LEU A 36 1.54 -20.18 7.30
CA LEU A 36 0.12 -20.57 7.39
C LEU A 36 -0.52 -20.20 8.74
N LEU A 37 0.22 -20.31 9.84
CA LEU A 37 -0.29 -20.00 11.18
C LEU A 37 -0.34 -18.49 11.49
N GLY A 38 0.53 -17.69 10.88
CA GLY A 38 0.57 -16.23 11.12
C GLY A 38 -0.57 -15.44 10.48
N GLY A 39 -1.08 -15.85 9.31
CA GLY A 39 -2.02 -15.04 8.53
C GLY A 39 -3.51 -15.33 8.76
N THR A 40 -3.89 -16.57 9.09
CA THR A 40 -5.30 -17.01 9.01
C THR A 40 -5.96 -17.28 10.36
N ALA A 41 -5.20 -17.79 11.35
CA ALA A 41 -5.73 -18.13 12.67
C ALA A 41 -6.18 -16.90 13.50
N TYR A 42 -5.65 -15.70 13.19
CA TYR A 42 -5.98 -14.46 13.89
C TYR A 42 -7.43 -14.00 13.64
N TRP A 43 -7.94 -14.16 12.41
CA TRP A 43 -9.26 -13.67 12.00
C TRP A 43 -10.43 -14.48 12.59
N THR A 44 -10.26 -15.78 12.82
CA THR A 44 -11.28 -16.62 13.48
C THR A 44 -11.34 -16.40 15.00
N TRP A 45 -10.19 -16.11 15.64
CA TRP A 45 -10.14 -15.78 17.06
C TRP A 45 -10.80 -14.43 17.38
N ALA A 46 -10.50 -13.39 16.59
CA ALA A 46 -11.07 -12.06 16.78
C ALA A 46 -12.61 -12.00 16.59
N ALA A 47 -13.18 -12.93 15.82
CA ALA A 47 -14.61 -12.98 15.53
C ALA A 47 -15.48 -13.66 16.62
N SER A 48 -14.87 -14.42 17.54
CA SER A 48 -15.59 -15.33 18.46
C SER A 48 -15.82 -14.78 19.87
N HIS A 49 -15.21 -13.65 20.23
CA HIS A 49 -15.23 -13.12 21.60
C HIS A 49 -15.75 -11.67 21.67
N ARG A 50 -17.08 -11.53 21.76
CA ARG A 50 -17.75 -10.32 22.28
C ARG A 50 -18.31 -10.64 23.67
N THR A 51 -17.98 -9.84 24.67
CA THR A 51 -18.54 -9.98 26.03
C THR A 51 -19.98 -9.45 26.10
N PRO A 52 -20.85 -10.03 26.96
CA PRO A 52 -22.17 -9.48 27.25
C PRO A 52 -22.10 -8.18 28.08
N ALA A 53 -23.27 -7.57 28.31
CA ALA A 53 -23.42 -6.24 28.91
C ALA A 53 -23.06 -6.17 30.42
N ALA A 54 -22.91 -4.94 30.93
CA ALA A 54 -22.40 -4.66 32.27
C ALA A 54 -23.37 -4.97 33.42
N ALA A 55 -22.79 -5.34 34.57
CA ALA A 55 -23.43 -5.39 35.89
C ALA A 55 -22.72 -4.41 36.86
N ARG A 56 -23.31 -4.15 38.03
CA ARG A 56 -23.01 -2.97 38.88
C ARG A 56 -22.22 -3.29 40.16
N THR A 57 -21.36 -2.36 40.56
CA THR A 57 -20.96 -1.94 41.93
C THR A 57 -21.01 -2.94 43.11
N ALA A 58 -19.86 -3.12 43.77
CA ALA A 58 -19.71 -3.45 45.20
C ALA A 58 -18.33 -2.94 45.71
N GLU A 59 -18.10 -2.96 47.03
CA GLU A 59 -17.02 -2.21 47.73
C GLU A 59 -15.77 -3.06 48.11
N GLY A 60 -14.83 -2.47 48.89
CA GLY A 60 -13.54 -3.07 49.31
C GLY A 60 -13.63 -4.01 50.54
N PRO A 61 -12.54 -4.25 51.33
CA PRO A 61 -11.37 -3.38 51.59
C PRO A 61 -9.97 -4.09 51.57
N ARG A 62 -8.93 -3.45 52.15
CA ARG A 62 -7.56 -3.99 52.47
C ARG A 62 -7.41 -4.18 54.00
N PRO A 63 -6.42 -4.95 54.53
CA PRO A 63 -4.98 -4.59 54.68
C PRO A 63 -4.03 -5.69 54.10
N SER A 64 -2.69 -5.63 53.94
CA SER A 64 -1.53 -4.95 54.60
C SER A 64 -1.03 -5.59 55.93
N PRO A 65 0.27 -5.53 56.28
CA PRO A 65 1.51 -5.47 55.47
C PRO A 65 2.61 -6.49 55.90
N ALA A 66 3.75 -6.55 55.19
CA ALA A 66 4.97 -7.29 55.59
C ALA A 66 6.27 -6.68 54.99
N GLU A 67 7.45 -7.01 55.53
CA GLU A 67 8.71 -6.22 55.39
C GLU A 67 10.01 -7.04 55.12
N GLY A 68 11.16 -6.35 55.12
CA GLY A 68 12.53 -6.84 54.83
C GLY A 68 13.06 -6.30 53.49
N GLN A 69 14.10 -5.45 53.37
CA GLN A 69 15.50 -5.51 53.85
C GLN A 69 16.30 -6.74 53.34
N ALA A 70 17.61 -6.70 53.08
CA ALA A 70 18.58 -5.67 52.62
C ALA A 70 19.97 -6.36 52.47
N GLY A 71 20.89 -5.80 51.68
CA GLY A 71 22.28 -6.29 51.48
C GLY A 71 22.58 -6.62 50.00
N SER A 72 23.76 -6.39 49.39
CA SER A 72 25.17 -6.30 49.85
C SER A 72 25.76 -7.65 50.32
N SER A 73 26.98 -8.07 49.95
CA SER A 73 28.08 -7.45 49.16
C SER A 73 29.15 -8.51 48.79
N GLY A 74 30.10 -8.17 47.90
CA GLY A 74 31.22 -9.02 47.45
C GLY A 74 31.21 -9.21 45.92
N THR A 75 32.29 -9.16 45.12
CA THR A 75 33.77 -9.15 45.30
C THR A 75 34.35 -10.43 45.92
N GLU A 76 35.53 -10.92 45.52
CA GLU A 76 36.50 -10.41 44.52
C GLU A 76 36.33 -11.13 43.15
N ASP A 77 37.27 -11.53 42.26
CA ASP A 77 38.75 -11.55 42.17
C ASP A 77 39.17 -11.54 40.65
N ALA A 78 40.46 -11.61 40.31
CA ALA A 78 41.04 -11.31 38.98
C ALA A 78 41.79 -12.48 38.27
N GLY A 79 42.22 -12.26 37.02
CA GLY A 79 43.05 -13.21 36.26
C GLY A 79 43.27 -12.87 34.78
N ASP A 80 44.29 -12.06 34.47
CA ASP A 80 44.83 -11.78 33.12
C ASP A 80 46.34 -12.11 33.15
N PRO A 81 46.99 -12.49 32.01
CA PRO A 81 47.89 -11.49 31.41
C PRO A 81 48.06 -11.51 29.87
N VAL A 82 48.28 -10.30 29.35
CA VAL A 82 48.67 -9.90 27.98
C VAL A 82 50.09 -10.30 27.54
N ALA A 83 50.28 -10.73 26.26
CA ALA A 83 51.43 -10.37 25.38
C ALA A 83 51.28 -10.90 23.92
N ARG A 84 52.16 -10.52 22.97
CA ARG A 84 52.10 -9.34 22.08
C ARG A 84 53.18 -9.42 20.95
N ARG A 85 52.78 -9.28 19.66
CA ARG A 85 53.64 -8.86 18.48
C ARG A 85 54.83 -9.79 18.08
N PRO A 86 55.61 -9.52 16.99
CA PRO A 86 55.50 -8.53 15.89
C PRO A 86 55.40 -9.17 14.46
N ALA A 87 55.97 -8.55 13.41
CA ALA A 87 55.84 -8.91 11.98
C ALA A 87 57.08 -8.50 11.13
N ALA A 88 57.00 -8.65 9.78
CA ALA A 88 57.80 -8.04 8.68
C ALA A 88 58.71 -8.96 7.81
N GLY A 89 58.89 -8.60 6.53
CA GLY A 89 59.75 -9.24 5.53
C GLY A 89 59.48 -8.70 4.10
N GLY A 90 60.50 -8.54 3.24
CA GLY A 90 60.45 -7.73 2.00
C GLY A 90 60.99 -8.41 0.69
N PRO A 91 61.66 -7.68 -0.24
CA PRO A 91 61.26 -7.72 -1.68
C PRO A 91 62.41 -7.91 -2.72
N HIS A 92 62.09 -7.70 -4.02
CA HIS A 92 62.96 -7.60 -5.23
C HIS A 92 63.51 -8.90 -5.85
N PRO A 93 64.05 -8.90 -7.11
CA PRO A 93 64.09 -7.86 -8.18
C PRO A 93 63.49 -8.35 -9.54
N ALA A 94 63.80 -7.65 -10.65
CA ALA A 94 63.39 -7.98 -12.04
C ALA A 94 64.61 -8.18 -12.98
N THR A 95 64.38 -8.66 -14.20
CA THR A 95 65.37 -8.76 -15.30
C THR A 95 64.74 -8.48 -16.67
N GLU A 96 65.42 -7.71 -17.52
CA GLU A 96 65.04 -7.45 -18.92
C GLU A 96 65.79 -8.38 -19.89
N ALA A 97 65.23 -8.60 -21.10
CA ALA A 97 65.97 -9.09 -22.26
C ALA A 97 65.29 -8.63 -23.57
N HIS A 98 66.04 -8.05 -24.50
CA HIS A 98 65.53 -7.61 -25.80
C HIS A 98 65.61 -8.71 -26.86
N HIS A 99 64.58 -8.82 -27.72
CA HIS A 99 64.75 -9.20 -29.13
C HIS A 99 63.57 -8.68 -30.00
N GLN A 100 63.87 -8.29 -31.24
CA GLN A 100 62.96 -7.90 -32.33
C GLN A 100 63.65 -8.26 -33.67
N PRO A 101 62.93 -8.35 -34.80
CA PRO A 101 61.61 -8.94 -35.03
C PRO A 101 61.70 -10.02 -36.14
N PRO A 102 60.58 -10.53 -36.69
CA PRO A 102 60.10 -9.95 -37.96
C PRO A 102 58.57 -9.76 -38.03
N ALA A 103 58.08 -9.30 -39.18
CA ALA A 103 56.86 -8.49 -39.32
C ALA A 103 55.54 -9.25 -39.63
N SER A 104 54.44 -8.47 -39.51
CA SER A 104 53.06 -8.73 -39.98
C SER A 104 52.23 -9.75 -39.18
N LEU A 105 50.91 -9.60 -39.02
CA LEU A 105 49.96 -8.60 -39.54
C LEU A 105 49.22 -7.89 -38.38
N SER A 106 49.04 -6.57 -38.45
CA SER A 106 48.15 -5.86 -37.52
C SER A 106 46.71 -5.86 -38.04
N ALA A 107 45.79 -6.52 -37.33
CA ALA A 107 44.37 -6.22 -37.48
C ALA A 107 44.14 -4.76 -37.06
N GLY A 108 43.51 -3.96 -37.93
CA GLY A 108 43.37 -2.53 -37.71
C GLY A 108 42.57 -2.21 -36.46
N ALA A 109 43.07 -1.29 -35.63
CA ALA A 109 42.25 -0.66 -34.62
C ALA A 109 41.16 0.15 -35.32
N PHE A 110 39.89 -0.17 -35.06
CA PHE A 110 38.80 0.71 -35.43
C PHE A 110 38.98 2.04 -34.66
N PRO A 111 38.89 3.21 -35.33
CA PRO A 111 38.82 4.47 -34.62
C PRO A 111 37.54 4.49 -33.77
N PRO A 112 37.49 5.28 -32.68
CA PRO A 112 36.22 5.59 -32.04
C PRO A 112 35.29 6.27 -33.05
N ASP A 113 34.01 5.88 -33.08
CA ASP A 113 33.01 6.54 -33.94
C ASP A 113 32.92 8.03 -33.62
N GLU A 114 33.46 8.88 -34.50
CA GLU A 114 33.22 10.32 -34.40
C GLU A 114 31.73 10.60 -34.66
N PRO A 115 31.04 11.35 -33.76
CA PRO A 115 29.62 11.63 -33.93
C PRO A 115 29.40 12.52 -35.15
N ALA A 116 28.72 11.98 -36.17
CA ALA A 116 28.50 12.65 -37.44
C ALA A 116 27.98 14.10 -37.28
N PRO A 117 28.61 15.09 -37.93
CA PRO A 117 28.30 16.49 -37.70
C PRO A 117 26.90 16.86 -38.21
N GLY A 118 26.14 17.62 -37.41
CA GLY A 118 24.94 18.32 -37.86
C GLY A 118 23.65 18.07 -37.08
N ARG A 119 23.56 17.05 -36.22
CA ARG A 119 22.34 16.81 -35.41
C ARG A 119 22.49 17.32 -33.98
N ALA A 120 22.02 18.55 -33.75
CA ALA A 120 21.99 19.16 -32.42
C ALA A 120 21.26 18.25 -31.39
N ALA A 121 21.82 18.14 -30.19
CA ALA A 121 21.29 17.28 -29.14
C ALA A 121 19.82 17.62 -28.79
N PRO A 122 18.98 16.60 -28.49
CA PRO A 122 17.60 16.84 -28.08
C PRO A 122 17.57 17.68 -26.80
N ALA A 123 16.68 18.68 -26.75
CA ALA A 123 16.51 19.54 -25.59
C ALA A 123 15.80 18.81 -24.43
N PHE A 124 15.02 17.78 -24.73
CA PHE A 124 14.20 17.02 -23.78
C PHE A 124 14.40 15.52 -24.00
N ASP A 125 14.36 14.73 -22.92
CA ASP A 125 14.37 13.26 -23.02
C ASP A 125 12.98 12.73 -23.41
N LEU A 126 11.94 13.36 -22.87
CA LEU A 126 10.54 13.02 -23.12
C LEU A 126 9.71 14.31 -23.29
N LEU A 127 8.81 14.31 -24.27
CA LEU A 127 7.81 15.35 -24.50
C LEU A 127 6.43 14.71 -24.63
N ILE A 128 5.51 15.05 -23.72
CA ILE A 128 4.09 14.68 -23.81
C ILE A 128 3.37 15.85 -24.48
N ARG A 129 2.65 15.62 -25.58
CA ARG A 129 2.20 16.68 -26.49
C ARG A 129 0.69 16.74 -26.68
N GLY A 130 0.11 17.93 -26.83
CA GLY A 130 -1.29 18.14 -27.24
C GLY A 130 -2.37 17.83 -26.18
N GLY A 131 -1.95 17.40 -24.99
CA GLY A 131 -2.84 16.96 -23.92
C GLY A 131 -3.59 18.07 -23.20
N VAL A 132 -4.59 17.66 -22.42
CA VAL A 132 -5.29 18.49 -21.43
C VAL A 132 -4.60 18.26 -20.08
N VAL A 133 -3.82 19.24 -19.63
CA VAL A 133 -3.13 19.18 -18.34
C VAL A 133 -4.13 19.48 -17.22
N VAL A 134 -4.25 18.52 -16.28
CA VAL A 134 -4.91 18.70 -14.99
C VAL A 134 -3.79 18.70 -13.94
N ASP A 135 -3.30 19.88 -13.57
CA ASP A 135 -1.97 20.04 -12.98
C ASP A 135 -1.79 19.56 -11.52
N GLY A 136 -2.85 19.03 -10.91
CA GLY A 136 -2.87 18.57 -9.51
C GLY A 136 -3.19 19.66 -8.48
N THR A 137 -3.37 20.93 -8.88
CA THR A 137 -3.70 22.04 -7.95
C THR A 137 -5.19 22.17 -7.63
N GLY A 138 -6.07 21.45 -8.35
CA GLY A 138 -7.53 21.63 -8.27
C GLY A 138 -8.06 22.85 -9.04
N ARG A 139 -7.21 23.51 -9.85
CA ARG A 139 -7.60 24.57 -10.78
C ARG A 139 -8.09 23.99 -12.12
N PRO A 140 -8.91 24.73 -12.90
CA PRO A 140 -9.40 24.29 -14.20
C PRO A 140 -8.30 23.78 -15.14
N ALA A 141 -8.60 22.71 -15.87
CA ALA A 141 -7.68 22.10 -16.82
C ALA A 141 -7.32 23.04 -18.00
N TYR A 142 -6.12 22.88 -18.57
CA TYR A 142 -5.63 23.69 -19.69
C TYR A 142 -4.85 22.86 -20.71
N ARG A 143 -4.84 23.28 -21.98
CA ARG A 143 -4.05 22.60 -23.02
C ARG A 143 -2.58 23.01 -22.95
N ALA A 144 -1.68 22.04 -22.82
CA ALA A 144 -0.24 22.26 -22.83
C ALA A 144 0.53 20.98 -23.19
N ASP A 145 1.74 21.16 -23.70
CA ASP A 145 2.77 20.14 -23.78
C ASP A 145 3.57 20.12 -22.46
N VAL A 146 4.08 18.95 -22.06
CA VAL A 146 4.91 18.74 -20.86
C VAL A 146 6.25 18.14 -21.27
N ALA A 147 7.34 18.87 -21.02
CA ALA A 147 8.70 18.44 -21.34
C ALA A 147 9.47 18.00 -20.09
N VAL A 148 10.23 16.92 -20.24
CA VAL A 148 10.98 16.24 -19.19
C VAL A 148 12.44 16.10 -19.63
N ARG A 149 13.37 16.30 -18.68
CA ARG A 149 14.80 16.00 -18.85
C ARG A 149 15.33 15.32 -17.59
N GLY A 150 16.07 14.23 -17.74
CA GLY A 150 16.43 13.36 -16.62
C GLY A 150 15.17 12.92 -15.86
N ASP A 151 15.11 13.25 -14.56
CA ASP A 151 13.97 12.92 -13.70
C ASP A 151 13.01 14.10 -13.44
N ARG A 152 13.23 15.29 -14.02
CA ARG A 152 12.43 16.50 -13.77
C ARG A 152 11.58 16.95 -14.95
N ILE A 153 10.42 17.52 -14.65
CA ILE A 153 9.67 18.37 -15.58
C ILE A 153 10.47 19.68 -15.75
N VAL A 154 10.80 20.04 -16.99
CA VAL A 154 11.60 21.24 -17.30
C VAL A 154 10.81 22.36 -17.96
N ALA A 155 9.68 22.05 -18.62
CA ALA A 155 8.76 23.05 -19.15
C ALA A 155 7.33 22.51 -19.25
N VAL A 156 6.35 23.41 -19.11
CA VAL A 156 4.92 23.16 -19.35
C VAL A 156 4.39 24.35 -20.15
N GLY A 157 3.71 24.10 -21.28
CA GLY A 157 3.18 25.15 -22.15
C GLY A 157 3.14 24.73 -23.62
N ARG A 158 3.08 25.67 -24.56
CA ARG A 158 3.17 25.37 -26.00
C ARG A 158 4.63 25.25 -26.41
N LEU A 159 5.09 24.05 -26.81
CA LEU A 159 6.50 23.77 -27.04
C LEU A 159 6.82 23.46 -28.52
N PRO A 160 8.04 23.80 -29.00
CA PRO A 160 8.43 23.58 -30.38
C PRO A 160 8.62 22.09 -30.69
N ALA A 161 8.21 21.67 -31.89
CA ALA A 161 8.40 20.31 -32.37
C ALA A 161 9.88 19.97 -32.61
N GLY A 162 10.21 18.67 -32.66
CA GLY A 162 11.50 18.19 -33.16
C GLY A 162 12.69 18.25 -32.19
N ARG A 163 12.49 18.62 -30.91
CA ARG A 163 13.59 18.74 -29.91
C ARG A 163 13.53 17.75 -28.74
N ALA A 164 12.83 16.63 -28.87
CA ALA A 164 12.76 15.59 -27.83
C ALA A 164 13.27 14.22 -28.33
N ARG A 165 13.92 13.44 -27.45
CA ARG A 165 14.36 12.06 -27.75
C ARG A 165 13.18 11.10 -27.91
N ARG A 166 12.13 11.27 -27.10
CA ARG A 166 10.85 10.56 -27.19
C ARG A 166 9.70 11.56 -27.17
N VAL A 167 8.67 11.32 -27.99
CA VAL A 167 7.42 12.07 -27.97
C VAL A 167 6.27 11.11 -27.68
N LEU A 168 5.35 11.50 -26.81
CA LEU A 168 4.07 10.83 -26.59
C LEU A 168 2.97 11.78 -27.04
N ASP A 169 2.10 11.32 -27.95
CA ASP A 169 0.92 12.08 -28.36
C ASP A 169 -0.21 11.87 -27.35
N ALA A 170 -0.55 12.94 -26.64
CA ALA A 170 -1.64 13.00 -25.68
C ALA A 170 -2.86 13.75 -26.23
N THR A 171 -2.97 13.95 -27.55
CA THR A 171 -4.12 14.60 -28.17
C THR A 171 -5.43 13.88 -27.80
N GLY A 172 -6.32 14.61 -27.12
CA GLY A 172 -7.58 14.08 -26.59
C GLY A 172 -7.49 13.42 -25.20
N LEU A 173 -6.28 13.25 -24.67
CA LEU A 173 -6.02 12.63 -23.37
C LEU A 173 -5.77 13.68 -22.27
N VAL A 174 -5.94 13.25 -21.03
CA VAL A 174 -5.57 14.00 -19.82
C VAL A 174 -4.12 13.70 -19.46
N VAL A 175 -3.37 14.74 -19.08
CA VAL A 175 -2.03 14.64 -18.52
C VAL A 175 -2.07 15.17 -17.08
N ALA A 176 -1.77 14.31 -16.12
CA ALA A 176 -1.86 14.61 -14.69
C ALA A 176 -0.55 14.23 -13.97
N PRO A 177 -0.31 14.69 -12.73
CA PRO A 177 0.75 14.13 -11.91
C PRO A 177 0.44 12.66 -11.62
N GLY A 178 1.47 11.83 -11.52
CA GLY A 178 1.32 10.44 -11.14
C GLY A 178 0.65 10.31 -9.77
N PHE A 179 -0.26 9.34 -9.62
CA PHE A 179 -1.11 9.26 -8.44
C PHE A 179 -0.32 8.81 -7.20
N ILE A 180 -0.70 9.34 -6.05
CA ILE A 180 -0.11 9.05 -4.74
C ILE A 180 -1.11 8.20 -3.96
N ASN A 181 -0.72 6.96 -3.68
CA ASN A 181 -1.49 6.04 -2.86
C ASN A 181 -1.32 6.39 -1.37
N ALA A 182 -2.29 7.08 -0.79
CA ALA A 182 -2.20 7.62 0.58
C ALA A 182 -2.19 6.54 1.68
N HIS A 183 -2.67 5.32 1.38
CA HIS A 183 -2.69 4.18 2.29
C HIS A 183 -2.46 2.89 1.51
N SER A 184 -1.30 2.25 1.69
CA SER A 184 -0.83 1.12 0.87
C SER A 184 -0.09 0.05 1.67
N HIS A 185 -0.39 -1.21 1.36
CA HIS A 185 0.35 -2.38 1.83
C HIS A 185 1.40 -2.86 0.84
N THR A 186 1.70 -2.13 -0.25
CA THR A 186 2.62 -2.59 -1.32
C THR A 186 4.02 -2.94 -0.80
N TYR A 187 4.49 -2.25 0.25
CA TYR A 187 5.78 -2.55 0.88
C TYR A 187 5.86 -3.99 1.46
N GLU A 188 4.72 -4.62 1.77
CA GLU A 188 4.61 -6.00 2.28
C GLU A 188 4.76 -7.05 1.16
N TYR A 189 4.64 -6.65 -0.11
CA TYR A 189 4.61 -7.54 -1.28
C TYR A 189 5.79 -7.37 -2.23
N LEU A 190 6.76 -6.51 -1.92
CA LEU A 190 7.91 -6.22 -2.81
C LEU A 190 8.78 -7.44 -3.16
N ASP A 191 8.70 -8.53 -2.41
CA ASP A 191 9.39 -9.79 -2.75
C ASP A 191 8.70 -10.62 -3.84
N VAL A 192 7.41 -10.39 -4.10
CA VAL A 192 6.65 -11.02 -5.19
C VAL A 192 6.21 -10.04 -6.28
N ALA A 193 6.18 -8.73 -5.97
CA ALA A 193 5.79 -7.65 -6.88
C ALA A 193 6.72 -6.43 -6.78
N PRO A 194 8.06 -6.56 -6.94
CA PRO A 194 8.99 -5.42 -6.88
C PRO A 194 8.73 -4.39 -8.00
N GLY A 195 8.08 -4.83 -9.08
CA GLY A 195 7.62 -3.99 -10.18
C GLY A 195 6.46 -3.05 -9.82
N GLY A 196 5.73 -3.28 -8.72
CA GLY A 196 4.57 -2.45 -8.33
C GLY A 196 3.42 -2.48 -9.35
N ASP A 197 3.29 -3.55 -10.13
CA ASP A 197 2.58 -3.53 -11.41
C ASP A 197 1.10 -3.17 -11.29
N ALA A 198 0.41 -3.71 -10.27
CA ALA A 198 -0.99 -3.37 -9.97
C ALA A 198 -1.19 -1.88 -9.59
N ASP A 199 -0.21 -1.26 -8.91
CA ASP A 199 -0.25 0.17 -8.58
C ASP A 199 0.02 1.02 -9.84
N LEU A 200 1.04 0.65 -10.62
CA LEU A 200 1.43 1.34 -11.85
C LEU A 200 0.34 1.32 -12.92
N LEU A 201 -0.30 0.17 -13.17
CA LEU A 201 -1.39 0.10 -14.18
C LEU A 201 -2.58 0.99 -13.83
N GLN A 202 -2.76 1.36 -12.56
CA GLN A 202 -3.78 2.29 -12.10
C GLN A 202 -3.37 3.78 -12.21
N GLY A 203 -2.15 4.08 -12.63
CA GLY A 203 -1.61 5.44 -12.68
C GLY A 203 -0.82 5.88 -11.45
N MET A 204 -0.60 5.00 -10.47
CA MET A 204 0.11 5.37 -9.23
C MET A 204 1.62 5.36 -9.41
N THR A 205 2.29 6.43 -9.01
CA THR A 205 3.76 6.58 -9.06
C THR A 205 4.41 6.63 -7.68
N THR A 206 3.63 6.87 -6.62
CA THR A 206 4.10 6.92 -5.24
C THR A 206 3.13 6.17 -4.33
N VAL A 207 3.64 5.42 -3.36
CA VAL A 207 2.84 4.73 -2.34
C VAL A 207 3.29 5.08 -0.92
N VAL A 208 2.32 5.27 -0.03
CA VAL A 208 2.51 5.55 1.39
C VAL A 208 2.20 4.28 2.20
N GLY A 209 3.24 3.68 2.76
CA GLY A 209 3.17 2.43 3.52
C GLY A 209 3.50 2.58 5.00
N GLY A 210 3.68 1.45 5.69
CA GLY A 210 3.89 1.42 7.14
C GLY A 210 2.65 1.79 7.95
N VAL A 211 1.47 1.69 7.36
CA VAL A 211 0.16 2.10 7.89
C VAL A 211 -0.41 1.09 8.90
N ASP A 212 -1.56 1.39 9.51
CA ASP A 212 -2.26 0.53 10.50
C ASP A 212 -1.43 0.06 11.70
N GLY A 213 -0.43 0.84 12.09
CA GLY A 213 0.50 0.48 13.15
C GLY A 213 1.46 -0.66 12.78
N ARG A 214 1.53 -1.08 11.52
CA ARG A 214 2.40 -2.16 11.02
C ARG A 214 3.52 -1.58 10.17
N ALA A 215 4.77 -1.72 10.60
CA ALA A 215 5.94 -1.39 9.79
C ALA A 215 7.19 -2.19 10.23
N PRO A 216 8.15 -2.45 9.34
CA PRO A 216 9.40 -3.11 9.71
C PRO A 216 10.12 -2.32 10.80
N THR A 217 10.52 -3.01 11.87
CA THR A 217 11.09 -2.39 13.07
C THR A 217 12.41 -3.11 13.41
N PRO A 218 13.57 -2.41 13.47
CA PRO A 218 13.77 -0.98 13.21
C PRO A 218 13.60 -0.60 11.72
N LEU A 219 12.99 0.56 11.47
CA LEU A 219 12.61 0.99 10.12
C LEU A 219 13.80 1.42 9.25
N GLY A 220 14.79 2.11 9.82
CA GLY A 220 15.96 2.64 9.08
C GLY A 220 16.64 1.58 8.20
N PRO A 221 17.15 0.47 8.77
CA PRO A 221 17.75 -0.62 8.00
C PRO A 221 16.84 -1.28 6.96
N PHE A 222 15.51 -1.11 7.03
CA PHE A 222 14.58 -1.53 5.99
C PHE A 222 14.50 -0.52 4.85
N LEU A 223 14.38 0.79 5.15
CA LEU A 223 14.45 1.86 4.15
C LEU A 223 15.76 1.79 3.37
N ASP A 224 16.88 1.54 4.04
CA ASP A 224 18.19 1.42 3.39
C ASP A 224 18.28 0.17 2.48
N ARG A 225 17.53 -0.91 2.78
CA ARG A 225 17.39 -2.07 1.89
C ARG A 225 16.47 -1.77 0.70
N LEU A 226 15.40 -1.00 0.90
CA LEU A 226 14.54 -0.54 -0.18
C LEU A 226 15.28 0.39 -1.14
N GLU A 227 16.13 1.29 -0.63
CA GLU A 227 16.89 2.24 -1.46
C GLU A 227 17.99 1.55 -2.30
N ARG A 228 18.51 0.40 -1.84
CA ARG A 228 19.37 -0.49 -2.64
C ARG A 228 18.59 -1.43 -3.57
N ARG A 229 17.27 -1.52 -3.44
CA ARG A 229 16.40 -2.29 -4.34
C ARG A 229 15.96 -1.38 -5.48
N ARG A 230 15.94 -1.89 -6.71
CA ARG A 230 15.25 -1.18 -7.80
C ARG A 230 13.74 -1.40 -7.63
N LEU A 231 12.97 -0.32 -7.52
CA LEU A 231 11.52 -0.33 -7.21
C LEU A 231 10.71 0.21 -8.39
N GLY A 232 9.49 -0.29 -8.58
CA GLY A 232 8.56 0.23 -9.59
C GLY A 232 8.06 1.64 -9.26
N THR A 233 7.41 1.80 -8.11
CA THR A 233 6.87 3.05 -7.58
C THR A 233 7.78 3.66 -6.52
N ASN A 234 7.58 4.93 -6.20
CA ASN A 234 8.22 5.59 -5.06
C ASN A 234 7.58 5.15 -3.75
N HIS A 235 8.35 5.07 -2.67
CA HIS A 235 7.89 4.58 -1.36
C HIS A 235 8.19 5.58 -0.25
N ALA A 236 7.15 6.07 0.40
CA ALA A 236 7.24 6.75 1.71
C ALA A 236 6.63 5.83 2.78
N LEU A 237 7.17 5.82 4.02
CA LEU A 237 6.66 4.95 5.08
C LEU A 237 6.47 5.66 6.42
N PHE A 238 5.40 5.28 7.12
CA PHE A 238 5.20 5.53 8.54
C PHE A 238 5.98 4.53 9.41
N ALA A 239 6.21 4.90 10.67
CA ALA A 239 6.64 3.98 11.72
C ALA A 239 5.42 3.39 12.44
N GLY A 240 5.30 2.07 12.47
CA GLY A 240 4.12 1.38 13.00
C GLY A 240 4.13 1.22 14.52
N HIS A 241 3.17 1.85 15.21
CA HIS A 241 2.97 1.73 16.67
C HIS A 241 2.87 0.27 17.14
N GLY A 242 2.05 -0.55 16.48
CA GLY A 242 1.85 -1.95 16.83
C GLY A 242 3.15 -2.76 16.72
N SER A 243 3.94 -2.53 15.68
CA SER A 243 5.27 -3.13 15.50
C SER A 243 6.28 -2.67 16.55
N ILE A 244 6.31 -1.37 16.87
CA ILE A 244 7.18 -0.80 17.92
C ILE A 244 6.81 -1.36 19.31
N ARG A 245 5.51 -1.46 19.61
CA ARG A 245 4.99 -2.00 20.85
C ARG A 245 5.28 -3.50 20.98
N ALA A 246 5.10 -4.27 19.90
CA ALA A 246 5.48 -5.68 19.85
C ALA A 246 6.98 -5.88 20.10
N ALA A 247 7.84 -5.02 19.55
CA ALA A 247 9.29 -5.09 19.74
C ALA A 247 9.77 -4.76 21.18
N VAL A 248 8.93 -4.12 22.01
CA VAL A 248 9.27 -3.73 23.39
C VAL A 248 8.58 -4.60 24.44
N MET A 249 7.34 -5.02 24.21
CA MET A 249 6.50 -5.72 25.20
C MET A 249 5.64 -6.87 24.61
N GLY A 250 5.86 -7.25 23.35
CA GLY A 250 5.05 -8.25 22.66
C GLY A 250 3.56 -7.87 22.60
N THR A 251 2.70 -8.85 22.87
CA THR A 251 1.24 -8.72 22.82
C THR A 251 0.60 -8.29 24.15
N ALA A 252 1.39 -7.80 25.12
CA ALA A 252 0.95 -7.57 26.49
C ALA A 252 -0.30 -6.65 26.60
N ALA A 253 -1.35 -7.18 27.24
CA ALA A 253 -2.67 -6.56 27.39
C ALA A 253 -2.75 -5.55 28.56
N ARG A 254 -1.76 -4.66 28.65
CA ARG A 254 -1.63 -3.63 29.70
C ARG A 254 -1.01 -2.36 29.15
N ALA A 255 -1.06 -1.26 29.90
CA ALA A 255 -0.28 -0.06 29.61
C ALA A 255 1.25 -0.33 29.72
N PRO A 256 2.09 0.45 29.02
CA PRO A 256 3.54 0.44 29.23
C PRO A 256 3.91 0.98 30.61
N THR A 257 4.94 0.38 31.20
CA THR A 257 5.75 1.04 32.23
C THR A 257 6.50 2.24 31.62
N ALA A 258 6.94 3.18 32.46
CA ALA A 258 7.72 4.32 32.01
C ALA A 258 9.05 3.92 31.31
N ALA A 259 9.60 2.73 31.62
CA ALA A 259 10.78 2.21 30.94
C ALA A 259 10.46 1.72 29.50
N GLU A 260 9.36 0.99 29.34
CA GLU A 260 8.88 0.52 28.03
C GLU A 260 8.44 1.69 27.14
N LEU A 261 7.72 2.68 27.67
CA LEU A 261 7.32 3.86 26.91
C LEU A 261 8.55 4.64 26.40
N ARG A 262 9.59 4.82 27.23
CA ARG A 262 10.88 5.39 26.80
C ARG A 262 11.61 4.52 25.77
N ALA A 263 11.46 3.21 25.81
CA ALA A 263 12.03 2.31 24.80
C ALA A 263 11.30 2.45 23.44
N MET A 264 9.97 2.48 23.45
CA MET A 264 9.14 2.71 22.26
C MET A 264 9.44 4.09 21.64
N ALA A 265 9.53 5.14 22.46
CA ALA A 265 9.88 6.49 22.02
C ALA A 265 11.24 6.54 21.31
N ARG A 266 12.29 5.90 21.86
CA ARG A 266 13.61 5.82 21.22
C ARG A 266 13.63 5.03 19.90
N ILE A 267 12.73 4.07 19.71
CA ILE A 267 12.60 3.35 18.43
C ILE A 267 11.92 4.26 17.40
N LEU A 268 10.86 4.96 17.80
CA LEU A 268 10.11 5.90 16.96
C LEU A 268 10.98 7.09 16.54
N GLU A 269 11.70 7.71 17.48
CA GLU A 269 12.66 8.79 17.23
C GLU A 269 13.71 8.39 16.18
N ARG A 270 14.31 7.20 16.33
CA ARG A 270 15.23 6.67 15.31
C ARG A 270 14.57 6.44 13.96
N ALA A 271 13.30 6.02 13.92
CA ALA A 271 12.56 5.89 12.66
C ALA A 271 12.36 7.27 11.98
N MET A 272 12.00 8.30 12.75
CA MET A 272 11.92 9.69 12.24
C MET A 272 13.28 10.19 11.74
N GLN A 273 14.36 9.95 12.47
CA GLN A 273 15.73 10.31 12.06
C GLN A 273 16.16 9.67 10.73
N HIS A 274 15.64 8.47 10.40
CA HIS A 274 15.88 7.80 9.12
C HIS A 274 14.89 8.19 8.01
N GLY A 275 13.88 9.01 8.31
CA GLY A 275 12.93 9.55 7.34
C GLY A 275 11.56 8.89 7.29
N ALA A 276 11.05 8.38 8.42
CA ALA A 276 9.62 8.07 8.52
C ALA A 276 8.76 9.33 8.33
N LEU A 277 7.55 9.17 7.77
CA LEU A 277 6.54 10.24 7.68
C LEU A 277 5.93 10.63 9.03
N GLY A 278 6.06 9.77 10.05
CA GLY A 278 5.40 9.92 11.33
C GLY A 278 5.09 8.58 11.99
N LEU A 279 4.07 8.57 12.84
CA LEU A 279 3.56 7.40 13.56
C LEU A 279 2.25 6.92 12.93
N SER A 280 2.11 5.62 12.66
CA SER A 280 0.81 5.00 12.35
C SER A 280 0.31 4.16 13.53
N THR A 281 -1.01 4.03 13.70
CA THR A 281 -1.64 3.15 14.71
C THR A 281 -2.67 2.19 14.12
N GLY A 282 -2.76 1.01 14.75
CA GLY A 282 -3.69 -0.07 14.44
C GLY A 282 -4.60 -0.34 15.62
N LEU A 283 -5.48 0.59 15.98
CA LEU A 283 -6.14 0.59 17.29
C LEU A 283 -7.24 -0.48 17.44
N GLU A 284 -7.68 -1.10 16.34
CA GLU A 284 -8.52 -2.30 16.42
C GLU A 284 -7.71 -3.58 16.66
N TYR A 285 -6.42 -3.61 16.33
CA TYR A 285 -5.60 -4.82 16.25
C TYR A 285 -4.67 -5.02 17.47
N VAL A 286 -4.36 -6.27 17.82
CA VAL A 286 -3.30 -6.56 18.81
C VAL A 286 -1.92 -6.26 18.17
N PRO A 287 -0.99 -5.56 18.85
CA PRO A 287 -1.06 -5.08 20.23
C PRO A 287 -1.63 -3.66 20.41
N GLY A 288 -1.88 -2.91 19.32
CA GLY A 288 -2.33 -1.51 19.35
C GLY A 288 -3.62 -1.27 20.16
N ARG A 289 -4.57 -2.21 20.11
CA ARG A 289 -5.83 -2.25 20.88
C ARG A 289 -5.67 -1.95 22.37
N TYR A 290 -4.54 -2.36 22.97
CA TYR A 290 -4.29 -2.23 24.41
C TYR A 290 -3.64 -0.89 24.80
N ALA A 291 -3.24 -0.06 23.83
CA ALA A 291 -2.75 1.28 24.10
C ALA A 291 -3.89 2.22 24.51
N ARG A 292 -3.62 3.04 25.53
CA ARG A 292 -4.50 4.13 25.97
C ARG A 292 -4.10 5.43 25.28
N THR A 293 -5.00 6.41 25.26
CA THR A 293 -4.79 7.68 24.54
C THR A 293 -3.53 8.42 25.01
N GLU A 294 -3.13 8.30 26.28
CA GLU A 294 -1.91 8.93 26.79
C GLU A 294 -0.62 8.30 26.22
N GLU A 295 -0.63 6.99 25.91
CA GLU A 295 0.46 6.31 25.19
C GLU A 295 0.57 6.85 23.76
N LEU A 296 -0.57 7.08 23.11
CA LEU A 296 -0.64 7.61 21.75
C LEU A 296 -0.16 9.06 21.68
N VAL A 297 -0.62 9.93 22.60
CA VAL A 297 -0.17 11.32 22.76
C VAL A 297 1.33 11.37 23.06
N ALA A 298 1.82 10.55 23.98
CA ALA A 298 3.25 10.53 24.35
C ALA A 298 4.15 10.13 23.16
N LEU A 299 3.73 9.19 22.31
CA LEU A 299 4.47 8.78 21.12
C LEU A 299 4.27 9.77 19.94
N ALA A 300 3.09 10.36 19.77
CA ALA A 300 2.87 11.41 18.77
C ALA A 300 3.72 12.67 19.05
N ARG A 301 3.94 13.04 20.32
CA ARG A 301 4.88 14.11 20.72
C ARG A 301 6.33 13.84 20.31
N VAL A 302 6.73 12.59 20.04
CA VAL A 302 8.07 12.25 19.51
C VAL A 302 8.21 12.62 18.03
N VAL A 303 7.11 12.59 17.25
CA VAL A 303 7.16 12.89 15.80
C VAL A 303 6.96 14.38 15.49
N ALA A 304 6.35 15.14 16.41
CA ALA A 304 6.08 16.56 16.24
C ALA A 304 7.31 17.43 15.89
N PRO A 305 8.50 17.28 16.53
CA PRO A 305 9.70 18.08 16.19
C PRO A 305 10.22 17.84 14.76
N PHE A 306 9.86 16.71 14.14
CA PHE A 306 10.22 16.37 12.76
C PHE A 306 9.17 16.86 11.74
N GLY A 307 8.07 17.48 12.18
CA GLY A 307 6.90 17.75 11.35
C GLY A 307 6.12 16.49 10.97
N GLY A 308 6.23 15.42 11.78
CA GLY A 308 5.63 14.12 11.49
C GLY A 308 4.11 14.06 11.71
N ILE A 309 3.48 13.11 11.03
CA ILE A 309 2.03 12.90 11.00
C ILE A 309 1.60 11.77 11.94
N TYR A 310 0.39 11.84 12.48
CA TYR A 310 -0.29 10.73 13.16
C TYR A 310 -1.34 10.10 12.24
N SER A 311 -1.10 8.89 11.71
CA SER A 311 -2.07 8.14 10.91
C SER A 311 -2.75 7.07 11.76
N THR A 312 -4.05 6.85 11.63
CA THR A 312 -4.77 5.90 12.50
C THR A 312 -5.85 5.08 11.79
N HIS A 313 -5.72 3.75 11.85
CA HIS A 313 -6.87 2.85 11.88
C HIS A 313 -7.60 3.09 13.20
N LEU A 314 -8.84 3.58 13.11
CA LEU A 314 -9.63 3.99 14.27
C LEU A 314 -9.90 2.82 15.22
N ARG A 315 -9.97 3.09 16.53
CA ARG A 315 -10.27 2.06 17.56
C ARG A 315 -11.60 1.34 17.33
N SER A 316 -12.53 1.98 16.64
CA SER A 316 -13.73 1.36 16.07
C SER A 316 -14.16 2.13 14.82
N GLU A 317 -14.60 1.40 13.80
CA GLU A 317 -15.25 1.97 12.60
C GLU A 317 -16.77 1.72 12.59
N GLY A 318 -17.29 1.04 13.61
CA GLY A 318 -18.72 0.73 13.80
C GLY A 318 -19.31 1.48 14.99
N ASP A 319 -19.89 0.73 15.93
CA ASP A 319 -20.76 1.24 17.00
C ASP A 319 -20.11 2.34 17.89
N ALA A 320 -18.78 2.38 17.99
CA ALA A 320 -18.01 3.36 18.76
C ALA A 320 -17.20 4.36 17.89
N VAL A 321 -17.47 4.45 16.58
CA VAL A 321 -16.72 5.32 15.63
C VAL A 321 -16.71 6.80 16.04
N ALA A 322 -17.76 7.27 16.73
CA ALA A 322 -17.82 8.62 17.29
C ALA A 322 -16.65 8.88 18.26
N ALA A 323 -16.52 8.05 19.28
CA ALA A 323 -15.45 8.18 20.28
C ALA A 323 -14.07 7.91 19.69
N ALA A 324 -13.95 7.05 18.68
CA ALA A 324 -12.69 6.78 18.01
C ALA A 324 -12.19 7.97 17.16
N VAL A 325 -13.09 8.69 16.46
CA VAL A 325 -12.75 9.94 15.78
C VAL A 325 -12.41 11.03 16.79
N ASP A 326 -13.17 11.15 17.88
CA ASP A 326 -12.89 12.12 18.94
C ASP A 326 -11.52 11.82 19.61
N GLU A 327 -11.13 10.55 19.80
CA GLU A 327 -9.77 10.14 20.24
C GLU A 327 -8.67 10.55 19.24
N ALA A 328 -8.86 10.27 17.94
CA ALA A 328 -7.87 10.64 16.92
C ALA A 328 -7.62 12.16 16.86
N LEU A 329 -8.69 12.96 17.03
CA LEU A 329 -8.62 14.41 17.07
C LEU A 329 -8.01 14.93 18.38
N ALA A 330 -8.19 14.23 19.51
CA ALA A 330 -7.51 14.54 20.76
C ALA A 330 -5.99 14.29 20.65
N VAL A 331 -5.56 13.15 20.09
CA VAL A 331 -4.13 12.85 19.88
C VAL A 331 -3.44 13.94 19.04
N GLY A 332 -4.04 14.34 17.91
CA GLY A 332 -3.52 15.43 17.07
C GLY A 332 -3.39 16.76 17.82
N ARG A 333 -4.44 17.13 18.57
CA ARG A 333 -4.51 18.37 19.37
C ARG A 333 -3.47 18.41 20.49
N GLU A 334 -3.34 17.34 21.25
CA GLU A 334 -2.47 17.27 22.43
C GLU A 334 -0.99 17.05 22.09
N ALA A 335 -0.69 16.46 20.93
CA ALA A 335 0.68 16.30 20.46
C ALA A 335 1.15 17.41 19.50
N GLY A 336 0.23 18.24 18.98
CA GLY A 336 0.55 19.30 18.03
C GLY A 336 0.91 18.76 16.63
N VAL A 337 0.28 17.67 16.20
CA VAL A 337 0.58 16.97 14.94
C VAL A 337 -0.60 16.95 13.98
N ALA A 338 -0.29 16.86 12.68
CA ALA A 338 -1.29 16.58 11.66
C ALA A 338 -1.83 15.14 11.80
N VAL A 339 -3.10 14.94 11.46
CA VAL A 339 -3.82 13.66 11.61
C VAL A 339 -4.28 13.15 10.25
N ASN A 340 -4.02 11.87 9.98
CA ASN A 340 -4.74 11.13 8.94
C ASN A 340 -5.66 10.10 9.60
N VAL A 341 -6.96 10.22 9.35
CA VAL A 341 -7.92 9.17 9.67
C VAL A 341 -7.87 8.18 8.50
N SER A 342 -7.14 7.08 8.69
CA SER A 342 -6.92 6.09 7.63
C SER A 342 -8.24 5.49 7.16
N HIS A 343 -8.34 5.24 5.86
CA HIS A 343 -9.40 4.52 5.16
C HIS A 343 -10.82 4.75 5.72
N PHE A 344 -11.16 6.02 5.97
CA PHE A 344 -12.25 6.40 6.86
C PHE A 344 -13.61 5.92 6.37
N LYS A 345 -14.30 5.16 7.21
CA LYS A 345 -15.57 4.50 6.88
C LYS A 345 -16.48 4.43 8.10
N VAL A 346 -17.78 4.21 7.86
CA VAL A 346 -18.79 3.95 8.89
C VAL A 346 -19.43 2.60 8.60
N VAL A 347 -19.15 1.61 9.45
CA VAL A 347 -19.45 0.20 9.27
C VAL A 347 -20.76 -0.18 9.96
N GLY A 348 -21.62 -0.89 9.22
CA GLY A 348 -22.88 -1.43 9.71
C GLY A 348 -24.04 -0.46 9.54
N ARG A 349 -25.17 -0.98 9.05
CA ARG A 349 -26.34 -0.20 8.63
C ARG A 349 -27.01 0.61 9.74
N SER A 350 -26.88 0.15 10.99
CA SER A 350 -27.27 0.90 12.21
C SER A 350 -26.47 2.20 12.39
N ASN A 351 -25.21 2.22 11.96
CA ASN A 351 -24.27 3.30 12.22
C ASN A 351 -24.21 4.31 11.07
N TRP A 352 -24.70 3.97 9.87
CA TRP A 352 -24.54 4.80 8.66
C TRP A 352 -25.03 6.25 8.83
N ALA A 353 -26.06 6.50 9.63
CA ALA A 353 -26.56 7.86 9.93
C ALA A 353 -25.54 8.77 10.65
N LEU A 354 -24.51 8.21 11.29
CA LEU A 354 -23.45 8.96 11.97
C LEU A 354 -22.52 9.71 10.99
N GLN A 355 -22.56 9.41 9.69
CA GLN A 355 -21.63 9.96 8.69
C GLN A 355 -21.64 11.50 8.63
N GLY A 356 -22.82 12.11 8.59
CA GLY A 356 -22.97 13.58 8.60
C GLY A 356 -22.39 14.22 9.87
N PRO A 357 -22.81 13.79 11.07
CA PRO A 357 -22.21 14.22 12.34
C PRO A 357 -20.68 14.05 12.42
N LEU A 358 -20.12 12.96 11.89
CA LEU A 358 -18.66 12.74 11.87
C LEU A 358 -17.93 13.68 10.90
N ILE A 359 -18.50 13.93 9.71
CA ILE A 359 -18.00 14.95 8.77
C ILE A 359 -18.02 16.33 9.43
N ALA A 360 -19.08 16.67 10.18
CA ALA A 360 -19.17 17.93 10.92
C ALA A 360 -18.13 18.05 12.05
N ARG A 361 -17.81 16.96 12.77
CA ARG A 361 -16.69 16.92 13.74
C ARG A 361 -15.35 17.22 13.08
N ILE A 362 -15.04 16.53 11.97
CA ILE A 362 -13.75 16.70 11.26
C ILE A 362 -13.62 18.12 10.68
N ARG A 363 -14.71 18.69 10.15
CA ARG A 363 -14.74 20.11 9.73
C ARG A 363 -14.46 21.06 10.90
N ARG A 364 -15.18 20.91 12.02
CA ARG A 364 -14.97 21.71 13.22
C ARG A 364 -13.54 21.60 13.76
N ALA A 365 -12.92 20.43 13.69
CA ALA A 365 -11.52 20.25 14.07
C ALA A 365 -10.55 21.06 13.19
N ARG A 366 -10.79 21.11 11.87
CA ARG A 366 -10.02 21.94 10.93
C ARG A 366 -10.24 23.44 11.14
N GLU A 367 -11.48 23.84 11.44
CA GLU A 367 -11.83 25.21 11.85
C GLU A 367 -11.14 25.60 13.18
N GLN A 368 -10.88 24.63 14.06
CA GLN A 368 -10.06 24.75 15.29
C GLN A 368 -8.53 24.60 15.03
N GLY A 369 -8.08 24.62 13.78
CA GLY A 369 -6.66 24.58 13.41
C GLY A 369 -6.00 23.20 13.36
N ILE A 370 -6.72 22.11 13.67
CA ILE A 370 -6.19 20.75 13.56
C ILE A 370 -6.05 20.38 12.09
N GLN A 371 -4.82 20.10 11.65
CA GLN A 371 -4.54 19.62 10.30
C GLN A 371 -4.94 18.15 10.13
N VAL A 372 -6.25 17.90 10.01
CA VAL A 372 -6.81 16.55 9.80
C VAL A 372 -7.25 16.32 8.36
N VAL A 373 -6.85 15.19 7.78
CA VAL A 373 -7.39 14.60 6.55
C VAL A 373 -7.97 13.21 6.84
N ALA A 374 -8.67 12.67 5.85
CA ALA A 374 -9.05 11.26 5.84
C ALA A 374 -8.77 10.68 4.45
N ASP A 375 -8.06 9.56 4.36
CA ASP A 375 -8.00 8.81 3.10
C ASP A 375 -9.19 7.85 2.98
N VAL A 376 -9.61 7.57 1.74
CA VAL A 376 -10.70 6.62 1.45
C VAL A 376 -10.38 5.79 0.22
N TYR A 377 -10.77 4.51 0.25
CA TYR A 377 -10.80 3.64 -0.94
C TYR A 377 -12.26 3.50 -1.46
N PRO A 378 -12.50 3.41 -2.77
CA PRO A 378 -13.83 3.62 -3.36
C PRO A 378 -14.74 2.36 -3.41
N TYR A 379 -14.80 1.59 -2.32
CA TYR A 379 -15.57 0.33 -2.27
C TYR A 379 -16.42 0.19 -0.97
N PRO A 380 -17.67 -0.31 -1.08
CA PRO A 380 -18.61 -0.45 0.06
C PRO A 380 -18.33 -1.64 1.02
N SER A 381 -17.13 -2.23 0.98
CA SER A 381 -16.73 -3.35 1.85
C SER A 381 -15.23 -3.26 2.19
N PRO A 382 -14.80 -3.60 3.42
CA PRO A 382 -13.40 -3.85 3.78
C PRO A 382 -12.98 -5.32 3.58
N ASP A 383 -11.67 -5.59 3.53
CA ASP A 383 -11.10 -6.93 3.30
C ASP A 383 -11.73 -8.03 4.18
N TYR A 384 -11.89 -7.77 5.49
CA TYR A 384 -12.47 -8.73 6.45
C TYR A 384 -13.94 -9.11 6.16
N ALA A 385 -14.66 -8.31 5.38
CA ALA A 385 -16.03 -8.55 4.95
C ALA A 385 -16.12 -9.03 3.48
N SER A 386 -15.00 -9.05 2.76
CA SER A 386 -14.98 -9.25 1.30
C SER A 386 -15.02 -10.70 0.82
N ALA A 387 -14.91 -11.68 1.74
CA ALA A 387 -14.68 -13.09 1.41
C ALA A 387 -15.34 -14.08 2.40
N LEU A 388 -16.42 -13.68 3.07
CA LEU A 388 -17.03 -14.43 4.16
C LEU A 388 -17.64 -15.77 3.68
N PRO A 389 -17.55 -16.86 4.47
CA PRO A 389 -18.33 -18.07 4.22
C PRO A 389 -19.83 -17.77 4.33
N LEU A 390 -20.62 -18.11 3.30
CA LEU A 390 -22.06 -17.85 3.25
C LEU A 390 -22.77 -18.41 4.50
N ALA A 391 -22.39 -19.61 4.94
CA ALA A 391 -22.94 -20.28 6.13
C ALA A 391 -22.81 -19.47 7.44
N THR A 392 -21.85 -18.54 7.52
CA THR A 392 -21.65 -17.64 8.67
C THR A 392 -22.17 -16.22 8.45
N ALA A 393 -22.46 -15.85 7.19
CA ALA A 393 -22.83 -14.48 6.81
C ALA A 393 -24.36 -14.29 6.69
N TRP A 394 -25.09 -15.30 6.20
CA TRP A 394 -26.51 -15.19 5.83
C TRP A 394 -27.48 -14.84 6.97
N ASP A 395 -27.12 -15.15 8.22
CA ASP A 395 -27.87 -14.75 9.42
C ASP A 395 -27.47 -13.37 9.96
N ARG A 396 -26.25 -12.92 9.64
CA ARG A 396 -25.63 -11.71 10.21
C ARG A 396 -25.88 -10.45 9.40
N TYR A 397 -26.18 -10.58 8.11
CA TYR A 397 -26.37 -9.47 7.18
C TYR A 397 -27.64 -9.65 6.33
N PRO A 398 -28.34 -8.55 5.95
CA PRO A 398 -29.48 -8.63 5.04
C PRO A 398 -29.12 -9.29 3.69
N PRO A 399 -30.03 -10.06 3.06
CA PRO A 399 -29.78 -10.66 1.74
C PRO A 399 -29.49 -9.65 0.61
N SER A 400 -29.93 -8.39 0.76
CA SER A 400 -29.56 -7.28 -0.15
C SER A 400 -28.08 -6.92 -0.07
N ASP A 401 -27.49 -7.08 1.12
CA ASP A 401 -26.18 -6.57 1.49
C ASP A 401 -25.10 -7.68 1.32
N LEU A 402 -25.49 -8.88 0.88
CA LEU A 402 -24.64 -10.05 0.65
C LEU A 402 -24.53 -10.38 -0.84
N LEU A 403 -23.40 -10.01 -1.44
CA LEU A 403 -23.07 -10.31 -2.84
C LEU A 403 -22.45 -11.71 -2.94
N ILE A 404 -22.96 -12.55 -3.85
CA ILE A 404 -22.41 -13.86 -4.15
C ILE A 404 -21.08 -13.67 -4.87
N ARG A 405 -19.99 -14.08 -4.22
CA ARG A 405 -18.63 -13.83 -4.69
C ARG A 405 -18.02 -15.04 -5.40
N ARG A 406 -18.10 -16.22 -4.77
CA ARG A 406 -17.54 -17.46 -5.33
C ARG A 406 -18.45 -18.65 -5.04
N THR A 407 -18.83 -19.41 -6.06
CA THR A 407 -19.64 -20.64 -5.90
C THR A 407 -19.52 -21.57 -7.10
N ARG A 408 -19.78 -22.87 -6.90
CA ARG A 408 -19.93 -23.86 -7.99
C ARG A 408 -21.17 -23.62 -8.86
N VAL A 409 -22.16 -22.86 -8.38
CA VAL A 409 -23.38 -22.53 -9.14
C VAL A 409 -23.06 -21.50 -10.22
N ARG A 410 -23.18 -21.88 -11.50
CA ARG A 410 -22.94 -20.96 -12.62
C ARG A 410 -24.01 -19.87 -12.70
N GLY A 411 -23.60 -18.67 -13.14
CA GLY A 411 -24.51 -17.57 -13.47
C GLY A 411 -25.15 -16.85 -12.26
N VAL A 412 -24.61 -17.03 -11.05
CA VAL A 412 -25.07 -16.30 -9.84
C VAL A 412 -24.00 -15.48 -9.12
N GLU A 413 -22.72 -15.66 -9.49
CA GLU A 413 -21.63 -14.78 -9.02
C GLU A 413 -21.88 -13.34 -9.51
N GLY A 414 -21.73 -12.35 -8.63
CA GLY A 414 -22.06 -10.96 -8.89
C GLY A 414 -23.51 -10.55 -8.60
N LEU A 415 -24.42 -11.48 -8.27
CA LEU A 415 -25.76 -11.16 -7.76
C LEU A 415 -25.74 -11.02 -6.23
N SER A 416 -26.62 -10.19 -5.66
CA SER A 416 -26.95 -10.28 -4.22
C SER A 416 -27.83 -11.50 -3.93
N LEU A 417 -27.85 -11.97 -2.68
CA LEU A 417 -28.78 -13.03 -2.26
C LEU A 417 -30.25 -12.61 -2.44
N ALA A 418 -30.57 -11.31 -2.35
CA ALA A 418 -31.89 -10.78 -2.67
C ALA A 418 -32.22 -10.89 -4.18
N GLN A 419 -31.27 -10.55 -5.06
CA GLN A 419 -31.44 -10.73 -6.52
C GLN A 419 -31.55 -12.21 -6.89
N LEU A 420 -30.74 -13.09 -6.29
CA LEU A 420 -30.85 -14.54 -6.45
C LEU A 420 -32.23 -15.07 -6.05
N ALA A 421 -32.78 -14.54 -4.94
CA ALA A 421 -34.07 -14.93 -4.41
C ALA A 421 -35.21 -14.49 -5.33
N GLN A 422 -35.21 -13.22 -5.75
CA GLN A 422 -36.14 -12.67 -6.74
C GLN A 422 -36.12 -13.48 -8.05
N ALA A 423 -34.92 -13.76 -8.59
CA ALA A 423 -34.74 -14.53 -9.82
C ALA A 423 -35.12 -16.03 -9.71
N ARG A 424 -35.49 -16.51 -8.52
CA ARG A 424 -35.95 -17.89 -8.26
C ARG A 424 -37.35 -17.97 -7.65
N GLY A 425 -38.05 -16.85 -7.45
CA GLY A 425 -39.34 -16.81 -6.75
C GLY A 425 -39.26 -17.25 -5.29
N MET A 426 -38.17 -16.94 -4.60
CA MET A 426 -37.88 -17.36 -3.21
C MET A 426 -37.70 -16.17 -2.28
N GLU A 427 -37.78 -16.40 -0.97
CA GLU A 427 -37.27 -15.47 0.04
C GLU A 427 -35.73 -15.46 0.09
N GLY A 428 -35.12 -14.33 0.48
CA GLY A 428 -33.65 -14.23 0.63
C GLY A 428 -33.02 -15.27 1.56
N ARG A 429 -33.69 -15.61 2.68
CA ARG A 429 -33.25 -16.67 3.60
C ARG A 429 -33.40 -18.07 2.99
N ALA A 430 -34.41 -18.28 2.15
CA ALA A 430 -34.60 -19.54 1.42
C ALA A 430 -33.55 -19.70 0.29
N ALA A 431 -33.20 -18.61 -0.41
CA ALA A 431 -32.15 -18.59 -1.43
C ALA A 431 -30.76 -18.88 -0.84
N ALA A 432 -30.44 -18.32 0.33
CA ALA A 432 -29.20 -18.66 1.05
C ALA A 432 -29.12 -20.16 1.39
N ARG A 433 -30.19 -20.72 1.98
CA ARG A 433 -30.29 -22.16 2.27
C ARG A 433 -30.26 -23.04 1.02
N TRP A 434 -30.82 -22.58 -0.11
CA TRP A 434 -30.74 -23.27 -1.39
C TRP A 434 -29.30 -23.30 -1.91
N LEU A 435 -28.62 -22.16 -1.93
CA LEU A 435 -27.25 -22.03 -2.43
C LEU A 435 -26.26 -22.85 -1.60
N LEU A 436 -26.42 -22.87 -0.27
CA LEU A 436 -25.62 -23.72 0.62
C LEU A 436 -25.84 -25.23 0.39
N ARG A 437 -27.00 -25.66 -0.13
CA ARG A 437 -27.20 -27.08 -0.53
C ARG A 437 -26.54 -27.41 -1.89
N GLN A 438 -26.39 -26.44 -2.78
CA GLN A 438 -25.65 -26.63 -4.04
C GLN A 438 -24.14 -26.58 -3.81
N ASP A 439 -23.67 -25.65 -2.97
CA ASP A 439 -22.27 -25.47 -2.66
C ASP A 439 -22.04 -24.90 -1.24
N PRO A 440 -21.77 -25.75 -0.24
CA PRO A 440 -21.44 -25.33 1.12
C PRO A 440 -20.19 -24.44 1.22
N ALA A 441 -19.31 -24.45 0.21
CA ALA A 441 -18.09 -23.65 0.19
C ALA A 441 -18.30 -22.19 -0.28
N THR A 442 -19.54 -21.83 -0.67
CA THR A 442 -19.88 -20.52 -1.23
C THR A 442 -19.36 -19.35 -0.39
N ARG A 443 -18.71 -18.38 -1.05
CA ARG A 443 -18.23 -17.13 -0.46
C ARG A 443 -19.08 -15.94 -0.87
N VAL A 444 -19.20 -14.97 0.03
CA VAL A 444 -19.93 -13.70 -0.16
C VAL A 444 -19.13 -12.48 0.28
N THR A 445 -19.33 -11.36 -0.41
CA THR A 445 -18.94 -10.02 0.05
C THR A 445 -20.09 -9.42 0.85
N ALA A 446 -19.85 -8.95 2.07
CA ALA A 446 -20.82 -8.16 2.83
C ALA A 446 -20.60 -6.66 2.60
N LEU A 447 -21.59 -5.97 2.05
CA LEU A 447 -21.58 -4.55 1.68
C LEU A 447 -21.90 -3.68 2.91
N VAL A 448 -20.97 -3.62 3.85
CA VAL A 448 -21.17 -3.06 5.20
C VAL A 448 -20.97 -1.55 5.31
N VAL A 449 -20.51 -0.88 4.24
CA VAL A 449 -20.36 0.58 4.15
C VAL A 449 -21.33 1.12 3.09
N SER A 450 -22.03 2.22 3.39
CA SER A 450 -22.96 2.85 2.44
C SER A 450 -22.22 3.55 1.30
N GLU A 451 -22.64 3.30 0.06
CA GLU A 451 -22.19 4.03 -1.13
C GLU A 451 -22.51 5.53 -1.02
N ASP A 452 -23.65 5.90 -0.43
CA ASP A 452 -24.01 7.30 -0.20
C ASP A 452 -23.16 7.98 0.88
N ASN A 453 -22.67 7.21 1.85
CA ASN A 453 -21.69 7.70 2.83
C ASN A 453 -20.33 7.94 2.16
N LEU A 454 -19.90 7.04 1.26
CA LEU A 454 -18.71 7.22 0.44
C LEU A 454 -18.84 8.43 -0.50
N ARG A 455 -20.00 8.66 -1.13
CA ARG A 455 -20.30 9.87 -1.91
C ARG A 455 -20.24 11.16 -1.07
N GLN A 456 -20.75 11.13 0.15
CA GLN A 456 -20.64 12.25 1.10
C GLN A 456 -19.19 12.53 1.49
N LEU A 457 -18.39 11.49 1.74
CA LEU A 457 -16.98 11.59 2.10
C LEU A 457 -16.13 12.14 0.95
N LEU A 458 -16.26 11.59 -0.27
CA LEU A 458 -15.46 12.01 -1.43
C LEU A 458 -15.55 13.52 -1.67
N ARG A 459 -16.75 14.09 -1.52
CA ARG A 459 -17.03 15.54 -1.66
C ARG A 459 -16.39 16.44 -0.59
N GLN A 460 -15.85 15.90 0.51
CA GLN A 460 -15.28 16.74 1.56
C GLN A 460 -13.89 17.27 1.17
N PRO A 461 -13.56 18.54 1.49
CA PRO A 461 -12.26 19.13 1.16
C PRO A 461 -11.09 18.49 1.93
N PHE A 462 -11.36 17.71 2.98
CA PHE A 462 -10.33 16.98 3.74
C PHE A 462 -10.08 15.54 3.25
N THR A 463 -10.86 15.04 2.30
CA THR A 463 -10.76 13.65 1.83
C THR A 463 -9.73 13.51 0.72
N ILE A 464 -8.79 12.57 0.88
CA ILE A 464 -7.81 12.13 -0.14
C ILE A 464 -8.11 10.70 -0.58
N ILE A 465 -7.56 10.26 -1.72
CA ILE A 465 -7.78 8.90 -2.23
C ILE A 465 -6.66 7.97 -1.76
N ALA A 466 -7.02 6.71 -1.48
CA ALA A 466 -6.11 5.58 -1.32
C ALA A 466 -6.67 4.33 -2.03
N SER A 467 -5.84 3.28 -2.19
CA SER A 467 -6.33 1.96 -2.55
C SER A 467 -6.58 1.06 -1.34
N ASP A 468 -5.82 1.22 -0.25
CA ASP A 468 -5.73 0.25 0.85
C ASP A 468 -5.43 -1.19 0.34
N GLY A 469 -4.76 -1.25 -0.82
CA GLY A 469 -4.25 -2.46 -1.42
C GLY A 469 -2.74 -2.57 -1.24
N GLY A 470 -2.21 -3.78 -1.40
CA GLY A 470 -0.79 -4.01 -1.65
C GLY A 470 -0.61 -4.66 -3.01
N ALA A 471 0.35 -4.15 -3.80
CA ALA A 471 0.54 -4.56 -5.18
C ALA A 471 0.73 -6.07 -5.32
N ARG A 472 0.22 -6.59 -6.43
CA ARG A 472 0.32 -8.00 -6.81
C ARG A 472 0.90 -8.11 -8.22
N PRO A 473 1.64 -9.19 -8.54
CA PRO A 473 2.12 -9.40 -9.90
C PRO A 473 0.93 -9.67 -10.82
N LEU A 474 1.07 -9.35 -12.11
CA LEU A 474 0.01 -9.57 -13.11
C LEU A 474 -0.29 -11.06 -13.37
N THR A 475 0.55 -11.97 -12.84
CA THR A 475 0.34 -13.43 -12.81
C THR A 475 -0.56 -13.91 -11.67
N THR A 476 -1.14 -13.00 -10.88
CA THR A 476 -2.07 -13.34 -9.80
C THR A 476 -3.34 -13.97 -10.37
N ALA A 477 -3.80 -15.07 -9.77
CA ALA A 477 -4.90 -15.85 -10.29
C ALA A 477 -6.21 -15.03 -10.37
N THR A 478 -6.83 -15.02 -11.55
CA THR A 478 -8.20 -14.52 -11.73
C THR A 478 -9.17 -15.34 -10.88
N GLY A 479 -10.15 -14.65 -10.30
CA GLY A 479 -11.10 -15.25 -9.38
C GLY A 479 -10.55 -15.74 -8.03
N ASP A 480 -9.40 -15.22 -7.57
CA ASP A 480 -9.00 -15.37 -6.16
C ASP A 480 -10.09 -14.79 -5.23
N ALA A 481 -10.70 -15.64 -4.42
CA ALA A 481 -11.78 -15.27 -3.52
C ALA A 481 -11.31 -14.44 -2.30
N LEU A 482 -9.99 -14.28 -2.08
CA LEU A 482 -9.41 -13.50 -0.98
C LEU A 482 -8.84 -12.15 -1.42
N LEU A 483 -8.61 -11.92 -2.72
CA LEU A 483 -8.06 -10.66 -3.23
C LEU A 483 -9.13 -9.56 -3.33
N HIS A 484 -8.92 -8.38 -2.76
CA HIS A 484 -9.91 -7.31 -2.87
C HIS A 484 -9.73 -6.50 -4.18
N PRO A 485 -10.81 -6.20 -4.96
CA PRO A 485 -10.69 -5.51 -6.25
C PRO A 485 -10.00 -4.15 -6.20
N ARG A 486 -10.02 -3.49 -5.03
CA ARG A 486 -9.24 -2.27 -4.73
C ARG A 486 -7.75 -2.35 -5.08
N VAL A 487 -7.16 -3.56 -5.08
CA VAL A 487 -5.77 -3.78 -5.48
C VAL A 487 -5.50 -3.45 -6.96
N PHE A 488 -6.50 -3.57 -7.84
CA PHE A 488 -6.37 -3.31 -9.28
C PHE A 488 -7.29 -2.20 -9.82
N GLY A 489 -8.33 -1.80 -9.08
CA GLY A 489 -9.34 -0.87 -9.58
C GLY A 489 -9.46 0.50 -8.89
N ALA A 490 -8.90 0.71 -7.70
CA ALA A 490 -9.20 1.89 -6.87
C ALA A 490 -9.12 3.25 -7.59
N TYR A 491 -8.03 3.59 -8.27
CA TYR A 491 -7.88 4.94 -8.85
C TYR A 491 -8.74 5.12 -10.13
N PRO A 492 -8.68 4.20 -11.12
CA PRO A 492 -9.58 4.20 -12.27
C PRO A 492 -11.07 4.17 -11.88
N ARG A 493 -11.44 3.53 -10.77
CA ARG A 493 -12.81 3.55 -10.23
C ARG A 493 -13.28 4.93 -9.81
N VAL A 494 -12.42 5.78 -9.23
CA VAL A 494 -12.82 7.16 -8.91
C VAL A 494 -13.08 7.95 -10.20
N LEU A 495 -12.20 7.82 -11.20
CA LEU A 495 -12.31 8.53 -12.48
C LEU A 495 -13.54 8.07 -13.30
N ALA A 496 -13.81 6.77 -13.35
CA ALA A 496 -15.00 6.22 -13.98
C ALA A 496 -16.27 6.54 -13.19
N ARG A 497 -16.38 5.96 -11.99
CA ARG A 497 -17.63 5.87 -11.25
C ARG A 497 -18.02 7.16 -10.56
N TYR A 498 -17.06 7.93 -10.07
CA TYR A 498 -17.31 9.08 -9.21
C TYR A 498 -17.09 10.43 -9.92
N VAL A 499 -16.28 10.48 -10.98
CA VAL A 499 -16.24 11.62 -11.91
C VAL A 499 -17.23 11.39 -13.05
N ARG A 500 -16.90 10.53 -14.03
CA ARG A 500 -17.63 10.42 -15.32
C ARG A 500 -19.08 9.94 -15.19
N GLU A 501 -19.36 8.91 -14.40
CA GLU A 501 -20.67 8.26 -14.34
C GLU A 501 -21.68 8.94 -13.39
N GLN A 502 -21.21 9.61 -12.33
CA GLN A 502 -22.08 10.09 -11.24
C GLN A 502 -21.90 11.57 -10.87
N GLY A 503 -20.91 12.28 -11.41
CA GLY A 503 -20.69 13.71 -11.09
C GLY A 503 -20.55 13.99 -9.58
N VAL A 504 -19.91 13.07 -8.84
CA VAL A 504 -19.66 13.22 -7.40
C VAL A 504 -18.47 14.14 -7.15
N LEU A 505 -17.52 14.16 -8.08
CA LEU A 505 -16.37 15.06 -8.16
C LEU A 505 -16.21 15.57 -9.60
N THR A 506 -15.63 16.76 -9.77
CA THR A 506 -15.00 17.16 -11.04
C THR A 506 -13.71 16.37 -11.27
N LEU A 507 -13.19 16.40 -12.50
CA LEU A 507 -11.91 15.77 -12.84
C LEU A 507 -10.76 16.44 -12.07
N GLU A 508 -10.76 17.77 -12.01
CA GLU A 508 -9.81 18.60 -11.29
C GLU A 508 -9.76 18.28 -9.79
N GLU A 509 -10.92 18.14 -9.13
CA GLU A 509 -11.00 17.74 -7.73
C GLU A 509 -10.50 16.31 -7.51
N ALA A 510 -10.90 15.36 -8.37
CA ALA A 510 -10.47 13.97 -8.25
C ALA A 510 -8.94 13.84 -8.40
N ILE A 511 -8.36 14.49 -9.42
CA ILE A 511 -6.91 14.49 -9.63
C ILE A 511 -6.20 15.20 -8.46
N HIS A 512 -6.69 16.35 -7.97
CA HIS A 512 -6.11 17.01 -6.79
C HIS A 512 -6.06 16.08 -5.57
N LYS A 513 -7.16 15.36 -5.30
CA LYS A 513 -7.29 14.37 -4.20
C LYS A 513 -6.40 13.14 -4.34
N MET A 514 -5.90 12.86 -5.54
CA MET A 514 -4.95 11.79 -5.85
C MET A 514 -3.49 12.28 -5.92
N THR A 515 -3.24 13.58 -5.98
CA THR A 515 -1.92 14.14 -6.33
C THR A 515 -1.48 15.29 -5.42
N GLY A 516 -1.83 16.54 -5.73
CA GLY A 516 -1.36 17.71 -5.00
C GLY A 516 -1.83 17.76 -3.54
N GLN A 517 -3.02 17.23 -3.23
CA GLN A 517 -3.52 17.18 -1.86
C GLN A 517 -2.74 16.20 -0.97
N PRO A 518 -2.60 14.89 -1.31
CA PRO A 518 -1.73 13.99 -0.55
C PRO A 518 -0.26 14.41 -0.59
N ALA A 519 0.26 14.96 -1.69
CA ALA A 519 1.64 15.47 -1.75
C ALA A 519 1.88 16.58 -0.72
N ALA A 520 0.99 17.57 -0.64
CA ALA A 520 1.06 18.65 0.34
C ALA A 520 0.94 18.14 1.78
N PHE A 521 0.01 17.20 2.03
CA PHE A 521 -0.21 16.64 3.36
C PHE A 521 0.98 15.79 3.87
N PHE A 522 1.51 14.88 3.05
CA PHE A 522 2.68 14.04 3.41
C PHE A 522 4.03 14.76 3.24
N GLY A 523 4.05 16.05 2.92
CA GLY A 523 5.28 16.84 2.80
C GLY A 523 6.14 16.53 1.58
N LEU A 524 5.58 15.90 0.54
CA LEU A 524 6.27 15.49 -0.69
C LEU A 524 6.39 16.67 -1.67
N ARG A 525 7.15 17.69 -1.26
CA ARG A 525 7.16 19.05 -1.85
C ARG A 525 7.55 19.16 -3.32
N ASP A 526 8.23 18.15 -3.88
CA ASP A 526 8.69 18.13 -5.27
C ASP A 526 8.01 17.08 -6.16
N ARG A 527 6.83 16.59 -5.72
CA ARG A 527 5.95 15.64 -6.43
C ARG A 527 4.50 16.12 -6.43
N GLY A 528 3.64 15.40 -7.16
CA GLY A 528 2.18 15.60 -7.13
C GLY A 528 1.65 16.84 -7.85
N LEU A 529 2.47 17.56 -8.63
CA LEU A 529 2.05 18.70 -9.46
C LEU A 529 2.73 18.66 -10.85
N VAL A 530 1.99 19.01 -11.91
CA VAL A 530 2.56 19.18 -13.28
C VAL A 530 3.16 20.58 -13.39
N ARG A 531 4.37 20.77 -12.87
CA ARG A 531 5.06 22.07 -12.85
C ARG A 531 6.56 21.91 -13.08
N ALA A 532 7.18 22.86 -13.78
CA ALA A 532 8.63 22.88 -13.96
C ALA A 532 9.36 22.83 -12.59
N GLY A 533 10.43 22.04 -12.51
CA GLY A 533 11.16 21.72 -11.29
C GLY A 533 10.65 20.51 -10.50
N MET A 534 9.39 20.08 -10.70
CA MET A 534 8.87 18.85 -10.08
C MET A 534 9.53 17.61 -10.67
N TYR A 535 9.56 16.51 -9.91
CA TYR A 535 9.84 15.20 -10.49
C TYR A 535 8.79 14.89 -11.57
N ALA A 536 9.26 14.26 -12.66
CA ALA A 536 8.43 13.76 -13.75
C ALA A 536 7.77 12.43 -13.34
N ASP A 537 6.96 12.50 -12.30
CA ASP A 537 5.93 11.52 -11.95
C ASP A 537 4.64 11.95 -12.65
N LEU A 538 4.24 11.26 -13.71
CA LEU A 538 3.12 11.67 -14.57
C LEU A 538 2.25 10.47 -14.94
N VAL A 539 0.96 10.71 -15.15
CA VAL A 539 0.02 9.76 -15.75
C VAL A 539 -0.70 10.42 -16.92
N VAL A 540 -0.85 9.67 -18.00
CA VAL A 540 -1.60 10.08 -19.19
C VAL A 540 -2.70 9.05 -19.42
N PHE A 541 -3.94 9.50 -19.48
CA PHE A 541 -5.10 8.63 -19.57
C PHE A 541 -6.23 9.23 -20.42
N ASP A 542 -7.06 8.35 -20.97
CA ASP A 542 -8.27 8.71 -21.69
C ASP A 542 -9.44 8.93 -20.69
N PRO A 543 -9.97 10.14 -20.54
CA PRO A 543 -11.08 10.40 -19.62
C PRO A 543 -12.38 9.71 -20.03
N ALA A 544 -12.56 9.38 -21.32
CA ALA A 544 -13.76 8.71 -21.82
C ALA A 544 -13.75 7.20 -21.51
N THR A 545 -12.59 6.54 -21.57
CA THR A 545 -12.48 5.08 -21.40
C THR A 545 -11.87 4.60 -20.08
N VAL A 546 -11.21 5.46 -19.29
CA VAL A 546 -10.60 5.05 -18.00
C VAL A 546 -11.60 4.37 -17.08
N ALA A 547 -11.30 3.15 -16.61
CA ALA A 547 -12.22 2.32 -15.84
C ALA A 547 -11.53 1.23 -15.02
N ASP A 548 -12.12 0.86 -13.89
CA ASP A 548 -11.81 -0.38 -13.20
C ASP A 548 -12.50 -1.58 -13.88
N ARG A 549 -11.74 -2.66 -14.10
CA ARG A 549 -12.29 -3.97 -14.49
C ARG A 549 -12.31 -4.97 -13.34
N ALA A 550 -11.55 -4.72 -12.28
CA ALA A 550 -11.52 -5.54 -11.07
C ALA A 550 -12.90 -5.58 -10.38
N THR A 551 -13.52 -6.75 -10.36
CA THR A 551 -14.83 -6.99 -9.73
C THR A 551 -14.69 -7.83 -8.45
N TRP A 552 -15.79 -8.05 -7.72
CA TRP A 552 -15.77 -8.93 -6.55
C TRP A 552 -15.52 -10.40 -6.91
N SER A 553 -16.05 -10.85 -8.06
CA SER A 553 -15.88 -12.22 -8.55
C SER A 553 -14.58 -12.43 -9.31
N ASP A 554 -14.08 -11.43 -10.04
CA ASP A 554 -12.72 -11.42 -10.61
C ASP A 554 -11.95 -10.13 -10.26
N PRO A 555 -11.21 -10.13 -9.14
CA PRO A 555 -10.56 -8.95 -8.56
C PRO A 555 -9.16 -8.65 -9.13
N ALA A 556 -8.62 -9.53 -9.99
CA ALA A 556 -7.28 -9.40 -10.56
C ALA A 556 -7.25 -8.72 -11.95
N LEU A 557 -8.42 -8.37 -12.50
CA LEU A 557 -8.53 -7.77 -13.82
C LEU A 557 -7.89 -6.36 -13.86
N PRO A 558 -6.92 -6.12 -14.76
CA PRO A 558 -6.26 -4.82 -14.87
C PRO A 558 -7.23 -3.73 -15.36
N PRO A 559 -6.99 -2.46 -15.00
CA PRO A 559 -7.82 -1.34 -15.45
C PRO A 559 -7.58 -0.99 -16.92
N GLU A 560 -8.48 -0.19 -17.48
CA GLU A 560 -8.39 0.34 -18.84
C GLU A 560 -8.24 1.87 -18.87
N GLY A 561 -7.92 2.42 -20.05
CA GLY A 561 -7.81 3.86 -20.34
C GLY A 561 -6.57 4.57 -19.80
N ILE A 562 -5.80 3.98 -18.87
CA ILE A 562 -4.45 4.44 -18.50
C ILE A 562 -3.50 4.13 -19.68
N ARG A 563 -3.01 5.18 -20.36
CA ARG A 563 -2.18 5.04 -21.57
C ARG A 563 -0.69 5.03 -21.24
N TRP A 564 -0.21 5.99 -20.47
CA TRP A 564 1.19 6.03 -20.03
C TRP A 564 1.33 6.41 -18.57
N VAL A 565 2.34 5.84 -17.91
CA VAL A 565 2.76 6.23 -16.56
C VAL A 565 4.27 6.44 -16.57
N VAL A 566 4.69 7.58 -16.04
CA VAL A 566 6.07 8.01 -15.94
C VAL A 566 6.43 8.08 -14.46
N VAL A 567 7.52 7.41 -14.05
CA VAL A 567 8.07 7.48 -12.68
C VAL A 567 9.46 8.09 -12.79
N ASN A 568 9.70 9.21 -12.10
CA ASN A 568 10.98 9.91 -12.13
C ASN A 568 11.58 10.04 -13.56
N GLY A 569 10.74 10.41 -14.53
CA GLY A 569 11.12 10.63 -15.94
C GLY A 569 11.14 9.38 -16.84
N GLN A 570 11.02 8.17 -16.29
CA GLN A 570 11.01 6.93 -17.06
C GLN A 570 9.60 6.39 -17.27
N VAL A 571 9.25 6.06 -18.53
CA VAL A 571 7.94 5.48 -18.88
C VAL A 571 7.89 4.03 -18.38
N ALA A 572 7.10 3.79 -17.33
CA ALA A 572 6.94 2.49 -16.66
C ALA A 572 5.69 1.72 -17.13
N VAL A 573 4.71 2.41 -17.70
CA VAL A 573 3.52 1.84 -18.36
C VAL A 573 3.38 2.49 -19.74
N GLU A 574 3.05 1.68 -20.75
CA GLU A 574 2.80 2.09 -22.13
C GLU A 574 1.65 1.29 -22.74
N ASP A 575 0.68 2.00 -23.32
CA ASP A 575 -0.57 1.48 -23.87
C ASP A 575 -1.24 0.43 -22.99
N GLY A 576 -1.41 0.77 -21.71
CA GLY A 576 -2.03 -0.07 -20.68
C GLY A 576 -1.20 -1.28 -20.25
N ARG A 577 0.07 -1.40 -20.67
CA ARG A 577 0.96 -2.52 -20.36
C ARG A 577 2.17 -2.07 -19.56
N ARG A 578 2.64 -2.94 -18.67
CA ARG A 578 3.89 -2.75 -17.93
C ARG A 578 5.08 -2.74 -18.90
N VAL A 579 5.98 -1.76 -18.77
CA VAL A 579 7.27 -1.76 -19.47
C VAL A 579 8.28 -2.52 -18.62
N ASP A 580 8.80 -3.63 -19.14
CA ASP A 580 9.71 -4.52 -18.41
C ASP A 580 11.03 -3.83 -18.01
N GLY A 581 11.57 -4.19 -16.84
CA GLY A 581 12.85 -3.67 -16.33
C GLY A 581 12.85 -2.19 -15.90
N VAL A 582 11.78 -1.43 -16.17
CA VAL A 582 11.63 -0.04 -15.73
C VAL A 582 11.24 -0.01 -14.25
N LEU A 583 12.28 0.05 -13.44
CA LEU A 583 12.26 0.21 -11.99
C LEU A 583 13.00 1.51 -11.68
N ALA A 584 12.22 2.58 -11.52
CA ALA A 584 12.69 3.98 -11.43
C ALA A 584 12.23 4.71 -10.14
N GLY A 585 11.43 4.04 -9.30
CA GLY A 585 10.94 4.58 -8.04
C GLY A 585 12.02 4.65 -6.95
N ARG A 586 11.82 5.58 -6.01
CA ARG A 586 12.77 5.94 -4.95
C ARG A 586 12.14 5.79 -3.56
N VAL A 587 12.97 5.54 -2.55
CA VAL A 587 12.56 5.77 -1.16
C VAL A 587 12.49 7.27 -0.91
N LEU A 588 11.38 7.74 -0.32
CA LEU A 588 11.15 9.14 0.03
C LEU A 588 11.27 9.27 1.56
N ARG A 589 12.16 10.15 2.03
CA ARG A 589 12.54 10.26 3.45
C ARG A 589 11.96 11.54 4.06
N GLY A 590 10.94 11.36 4.89
CA GLY A 590 10.28 12.41 5.68
C GLY A 590 11.27 13.24 6.48
N GLY A 591 11.00 14.53 6.66
CA GLY A 591 11.87 15.48 7.36
C GLY A 591 13.21 15.82 6.66
N ARG A 592 13.74 14.96 5.78
CA ARG A 592 14.97 15.25 5.02
C ARG A 592 14.64 15.85 3.65
N ASP A 593 13.91 15.13 2.80
CA ASP A 593 13.55 15.60 1.46
C ASP A 593 12.61 16.81 1.55
N ALA A 594 11.75 16.84 2.57
CA ALA A 594 10.87 17.96 2.86
C ALA A 594 11.60 19.24 3.32
N LEU A 595 12.87 19.17 3.74
CA LEU A 595 13.67 20.34 4.18
C LEU A 595 14.69 20.83 3.15
N VAL A 596 14.81 20.18 1.98
CA VAL A 596 15.56 20.72 0.83
C VAL A 596 14.80 21.94 0.30
N GLY A 597 15.21 23.12 0.76
CA GLY A 597 14.45 24.37 0.68
C GLY A 597 14.66 25.32 1.88
N ARG A 598 15.49 24.95 2.86
CA ARG A 598 16.13 25.88 3.80
C ARG A 598 17.66 25.91 3.61
N ARG A 599 18.09 26.48 2.49
CA ARG A 599 19.41 27.08 2.26
C ARG A 599 19.21 28.29 1.34
#